data_AF-A0A920LFX2-F1
#
_entry.id   AF-A0A920LFX2-F1
#
_cell.length_a   1.000
_cell.length_b   1.000
_cell.length_c   1.000
_cell.angle_alpha   90.00
_cell.angle_beta   90.00
_cell.angle_gamma   90.00
#
_symmetry.space_group_name_H-M   'P 1'
#
loop_
_entity.id
_entity.type
_entity.pdbx_description
1 polymer ?
#
loop_
_entity_poly.entity_id
_entity_poly.type
_entity_poly.pdbx_seq_one_letter_code
_entity_poly.pdbx_strand_id
1 'polypeptide(L)' 'MLQTLSGWLQEGDVLATLALNTFRHLEIYYGVSGMGGIVHTLNFRLHPDQAKYIINHAEDKIIFLEDHLFQYWRH' A
#
# COMPACT_ATOMS: atom_id res chain seq x y z
N MET A 1 -6.41 8.03 10.40
CA MET A 1 -6.05 7.11 9.30
C MET A 1 -6.67 5.74 9.53
N LEU A 2 -6.36 5.05 10.63
CA LEU A 2 -6.92 3.72 10.90
C LEU A 2 -8.45 3.70 11.10
N GLN A 3 -9.01 4.69 11.82
CA GLN A 3 -10.48 4.83 11.95
C GLN A 3 -11.19 5.09 10.62
N THR A 4 -10.50 5.64 9.62
CA THR A 4 -11.09 5.90 8.30
C THR A 4 -11.08 4.64 7.44
N LEU A 5 -10.16 3.71 7.68
CA LEU A 5 -10.02 2.48 6.91
C LEU A 5 -11.05 1.41 7.27
N SER A 6 -11.67 1.45 8.45
CA SER A 6 -12.65 0.42 8.86
C SER A 6 -13.89 0.36 7.97
N GLY A 7 -14.21 1.44 7.25
CA GLY A 7 -15.30 1.44 6.25
C GLY A 7 -14.86 0.99 4.85
N TRP A 8 -13.56 0.81 4.63
CA TRP A 8 -12.95 0.57 3.32
C TRP A 8 -12.18 -0.75 3.25
N LEU A 9 -11.76 -1.29 4.39
CA LEU A 9 -10.95 -2.48 4.54
C LEU A 9 -11.73 -3.53 5.32
N GLN A 10 -11.96 -4.68 4.71
CA GLN A 10 -12.52 -5.87 5.33
C GLN A 10 -11.41 -6.86 5.72
N GLU A 11 -11.74 -7.84 6.57
CA GLU A 11 -10.81 -8.91 6.91
C GLU A 11 -10.39 -9.67 5.65
N GLY A 12 -9.09 -9.87 5.46
CA GLY A 12 -8.51 -10.50 4.28
C GLY A 12 -8.28 -9.58 3.08
N ASP A 13 -8.77 -8.33 3.10
CA ASP A 13 -8.47 -7.38 2.02
C ASP A 13 -6.97 -7.06 1.95
N VAL A 14 -6.46 -6.96 0.72
CA VAL A 14 -5.05 -6.67 0.45
C VAL A 14 -4.85 -5.18 0.21
N LEU A 15 -3.82 -4.63 0.84
CA LEU A 15 -3.41 -3.25 0.74
C LEU A 15 -1.93 -3.15 0.36
N ALA A 16 -1.62 -2.28 -0.59
CA ALA A 16 -0.25 -1.94 -0.92
C ALA A 16 0.19 -0.60 -0.31
N THR A 17 1.48 -0.48 -0.06
CA THR A 17 2.12 0.77 0.36
C THR A 17 3.26 1.14 -0.58
N LEU A 18 3.23 2.37 -1.13
CA LEU A 18 4.37 3.03 -1.76
C LEU A 18 4.80 4.20 -0.87
N ALA A 19 5.62 3.89 0.14
CA ALA A 19 6.04 4.86 1.16
C ALA A 19 7.49 4.61 1.58
N LEU A 20 8.15 5.65 2.10
CA LEU A 20 9.47 5.53 2.70
C LEU A 20 9.39 4.91 4.11
N ASN A 21 10.51 4.33 4.56
CA ASN A 21 10.63 3.75 5.90
C ASN A 21 10.61 4.83 6.99
N THR A 22 9.40 5.23 7.36
CA THR A 22 9.12 6.24 8.38
C THR A 22 8.16 5.67 9.42
N PHE A 23 8.01 6.36 10.55
CA PHE A 23 7.06 5.94 11.59
C PHE A 23 5.62 5.84 11.06
N ARG A 24 5.23 6.66 10.08
CA ARG A 24 3.89 6.63 9.46
C ARG A 24 3.70 5.36 8.63
N HIS A 25 4.72 4.95 7.89
CA HIS A 25 4.67 3.70 7.14
C HIS A 25 4.58 2.50 8.08
N LEU A 26 5.33 2.53 9.19
CA LEU A 26 5.26 1.51 10.23
C LEU A 26 3.87 1.44 10.88
N GLU A 27 3.24 2.59 11.16
CA GLU A 27 1.88 2.66 11.68
C GLU A 27 0.86 2.02 10.73
N ILE A 28 0.97 2.25 9.41
CA ILE A 28 0.13 1.58 8.40
C ILE A 28 0.37 0.08 8.44
N TYR A 29 1.63 -0.35 8.45
CA TYR A 29 2.01 -1.76 8.38
C TYR A 29 1.39 -2.57 9.52
N TYR A 30 1.48 -2.06 10.75
CA TYR A 30 0.87 -2.72 11.91
C TYR A 30 -0.63 -2.48 12.02
N GLY A 31 -1.11 -1.29 11.68
CA GLY A 31 -2.53 -0.97 11.79
C GLY A 31 -3.40 -1.77 10.84
N VAL A 32 -2.97 -1.94 9.58
CA VAL A 32 -3.68 -2.78 8.59
C VAL A 32 -3.69 -4.25 9.04
N SER A 33 -2.54 -4.77 9.44
CA SER A 33 -2.42 -6.14 9.93
C SER A 33 -3.28 -6.38 11.18
N GLY A 34 -3.28 -5.42 12.13
CA GLY A 34 -4.07 -5.47 13.35
C GLY A 34 -5.59 -5.37 13.13
N MET A 35 -6.02 -4.89 11.95
CA MET A 35 -7.41 -4.84 11.52
C MET A 35 -7.85 -6.10 10.73
N GLY A 36 -6.95 -7.09 10.56
CA GLY A 36 -7.23 -8.31 9.78
C GLY A 36 -6.98 -8.16 8.28
N GLY A 37 -6.44 -7.03 7.82
CA GLY A 37 -6.02 -6.83 6.44
C GLY A 37 -4.62 -7.38 6.16
N ILE A 38 -4.31 -7.60 4.90
CA ILE A 38 -2.98 -8.02 4.42
C ILE A 38 -2.28 -6.81 3.84
N VAL A 39 -1.03 -6.56 4.24
CA VAL A 39 -0.25 -5.42 3.73
C VAL A 39 1.04 -5.88 3.05
N HIS A 40 1.35 -5.28 1.90
CA HIS A 40 2.66 -5.42 1.25
C HIS A 40 3.23 -4.07 0.80
N THR A 41 4.51 -4.09 0.42
CA THR A 41 5.26 -2.90 0.05
C THR A 41 5.61 -2.91 -1.44
N LEU A 42 5.31 -1.81 -2.11
CA LEU A 42 5.76 -1.52 -3.46
C LEU A 42 7.07 -0.75 -3.38
N ASN A 43 7.98 -1.05 -4.30
CA ASN A 43 9.26 -0.36 -4.41
C ASN A 43 9.19 0.63 -5.57
N PHE A 44 9.34 1.93 -5.30
CA PHE A 44 9.31 2.99 -6.31
C PHE A 44 10.41 2.85 -7.37
N ARG A 45 11.42 2.00 -7.15
CA ARG A 45 12.46 1.68 -8.13
C ARG A 45 12.03 0.65 -9.18
N LEU A 46 10.88 0.00 -9.00
CA LEU A 46 10.32 -0.90 -10.01
C LEU A 46 9.81 -0.10 -11.20
N HIS A 47 9.88 -0.72 -12.38
CA HIS A 47 9.20 -0.17 -13.56
C HIS A 47 7.67 -0.16 -13.31
N PRO A 48 6.91 0.83 -13.82
CA PRO A 48 5.47 0.91 -13.62
C PRO A 48 4.72 -0.38 -14.01
N ASP A 49 5.14 -1.06 -15.08
CA ASP A 49 4.53 -2.34 -15.50
C ASP A 49 4.74 -3.47 -14.49
N GLN A 50 5.89 -3.50 -13.80
CA GLN A 50 6.15 -4.48 -12.74
C GLN A 50 5.32 -4.16 -11.50
N ALA A 51 5.22 -2.89 -11.13
CA ALA A 51 4.35 -2.45 -10.06
C ALA A 51 2.88 -2.83 -10.35
N LYS A 52 2.41 -2.57 -11.58
CA LYS A 52 1.09 -2.96 -12.05
C LYS A 52 0.87 -4.47 -12.00
N TYR A 53 1.86 -5.26 -12.37
CA TYR A 53 1.78 -6.73 -12.23
C TYR A 53 1.57 -7.13 -10.77
N ILE A 54 2.38 -6.60 -9.85
CA ILE A 54 2.29 -6.91 -8.41
C ILE A 54 0.91 -6.51 -7.87
N ILE A 55 0.47 -5.29 -8.16
CA ILE A 55 -0.82 -4.75 -7.71
C ILE A 55 -1.98 -5.66 -8.15
N ASN A 56 -2.00 -6.04 -9.42
CA ASN A 56 -3.06 -6.88 -9.95
C ASN A 56 -2.99 -8.32 -9.43
N HIS A 57 -1.78 -8.87 -9.28
CA HIS A 57 -1.59 -10.25 -8.81
C HIS A 57 -1.92 -10.39 -7.32
N ALA A 58 -1.66 -9.36 -6.52
CA ALA A 58 -2.01 -9.31 -5.11
C ALA A 58 -3.47 -8.91 -4.85
N GLU A 59 -4.23 -8.55 -5.89
CA GLU A 59 -5.61 -8.09 -5.81
C GLU A 59 -5.82 -6.89 -4.86
N ASP A 60 -4.89 -5.93 -4.90
CA ASP A 60 -4.90 -4.77 -4.01
C ASP A 60 -6.23 -3.99 -4.09
N LYS A 61 -6.89 -3.81 -2.95
CA LYS A 61 -8.10 -2.99 -2.82
C LYS A 61 -7.78 -1.52 -2.60
N ILE A 62 -6.68 -1.25 -1.91
CA ILE A 62 -6.25 0.08 -1.49
C ILE A 62 -4.73 0.18 -1.72
N ILE A 63 -4.28 1.34 -2.18
CA ILE A 63 -2.86 1.67 -2.27
C ILE A 63 -2.62 2.96 -1.49
N PHE A 64 -1.82 2.89 -0.44
CA PHE A 64 -1.28 4.09 0.21
C PHE A 64 -0.06 4.59 -0.54
N LEU A 65 -0.11 5.84 -0.98
CA LEU A 65 0.89 6.46 -1.83
C LEU A 65 1.46 7.71 -1.17
N GLU A 66 2.77 7.78 -1.00
CA GLU A 66 3.45 9.05 -0.79
C GLU A 66 3.62 9.76 -2.15
N ASP A 67 2.94 10.89 -2.33
CA ASP A 67 2.82 11.58 -3.63
C ASP A 67 4.18 11.88 -4.29
N HIS A 68 5.18 12.28 -3.51
CA HIS A 68 6.53 12.54 -4.01
C HIS A 68 7.27 11.30 -4.52
N LEU A 69 6.80 10.08 -4.25
CA LEU A 69 7.33 8.85 -4.85
C LEU A 69 6.66 8.52 -6.17
N PHE A 70 5.46 9.05 -6.44
CA PHE A 70 4.76 8.77 -7.68
C PHE A 70 5.47 9.31 -8.92
N GLN A 71 6.30 10.36 -8.75
CA GLN A 71 7.10 10.92 -9.83
C GLN A 71 8.04 9.90 -10.49
N TYR A 72 8.46 8.86 -9.77
CA TYR A 72 9.30 7.79 -10.33
C TYR A 72 8.56 6.94 -11.36
N TRP A 73 7.23 7.03 -11.44
CA TRP A 73 6.38 6.29 -12.38
C TRP A 73 5.64 7.18 -13.39
N ARG A 74 6.00 8.48 -13.48
CA ARG A 74 5.32 9.47 -14.34
C ARG A 74 5.84 9.57 -15.78
N HIS A 75 6.60 8.60 -16.26
CA HIS A 75 7.21 8.64 -17.59
C HIS A 75 6.43 7.81 -18.61
#